data_AF-A0A960S9X2-F1
#
_entry.id   AF-A0A960S9X2-F1
#
_cell.length_a   1.000
_cell.length_b   1.000
_cell.length_c   1.000
_cell.angle_alpha   90.00
_cell.angle_beta   90.00
_cell.angle_gamma   90.00
#
_symmetry.space_group_name_H-M   'P 1'
#
loop_
_entity.id
_entity.type
_entity.pdbx_description
1 polymer ?
#
loop_
_entity_poly.entity_id
_entity_poly.type
_entity_poly.pdbx_seq_one_letter_code
_entity_poly.pdbx_strand_id
1 'polypeptide(L)' 'MESCQVSEFKAHCLEWVKKVHDQHQEVIITKRNVPYARVVPIEEEPYEIYGCMEGTGTILGDVISPIEEKWDACS' A
#
# COMPACT_ATOMS: atom_id res chain seq x y z
N MET A 1 -11.20 -2.32 9.92
CA MET A 1 -11.97 -1.11 9.56
C MET A 1 -12.66 -0.62 10.81
N GLU A 2 -12.28 0.56 11.29
CA GLU A 2 -12.82 1.15 12.53
C GLU A 2 -13.93 2.15 12.19
N SER A 3 -14.88 2.38 13.10
CA SER A 3 -15.97 3.33 12.89
C SER A 3 -16.20 4.18 14.13
N CYS A 4 -16.40 5.48 13.94
CA CYS A 4 -16.72 6.42 15.01
C CYS A 4 -17.98 7.23 14.69
N GLN A 5 -18.62 7.81 15.70
CA GLN A 5 -19.72 8.75 15.49
C GLN A 5 -19.18 10.12 15.07
N VAL A 6 -19.97 10.87 14.30
CA VAL A 6 -19.60 12.22 13.83
C VAL A 6 -19.32 13.19 14.99
N SER A 7 -19.97 13.00 16.14
CA SER A 7 -19.74 13.80 17.35
C SER A 7 -18.36 13.53 17.96
N GLU A 8 -17.94 12.28 17.96
CA GLU A 8 -16.64 11.84 18.46
C GLU A 8 -15.52 12.27 17.51
N PHE A 9 -15.73 12.10 16.20
CA PHE A 9 -14.81 12.61 15.19
C PHE A 9 -14.63 14.13 15.30
N LYS A 10 -15.70 14.89 15.53
CA LYS A 10 -15.61 16.35 15.72
C LYS A 10 -14.83 16.73 16.98
N ALA A 11 -14.97 15.99 18.07
CA ALA A 11 -14.27 16.26 19.33
C ALA A 11 -12.78 15.90 19.26
N HIS A 12 -12.44 14.80 18.58
CA HIS A 12 -11.09 14.21 18.53
C HIS A 12 -10.50 14.20 17.11
N CYS A 13 -10.83 15.20 16.30
CA CYS A 13 -10.53 15.21 14.86
C CYS A 13 -9.04 14.99 14.56
N LEU A 14 -8.16 15.71 15.27
CA LEU A 14 -6.72 15.62 15.06
C LEU A 14 -6.15 14.25 15.47
N GLU A 15 -6.66 13.66 16.54
CA GLU A 15 -6.24 12.32 17.01
C GLU A 15 -6.63 11.25 15.98
N TRP A 16 -7.85 11.33 15.43
CA TRP A 16 -8.29 10.44 14.38
C TRP A 16 -7.45 10.55 13.11
N VAL A 17 -7.21 11.78 12.63
CA VAL A 17 -6.36 12.00 11.44
C VAL A 17 -4.94 11.48 11.66
N LYS A 18 -4.37 11.75 12.84
CA LYS A 18 -3.03 11.25 13.20
C LYS A 18 -3.01 9.72 13.26
N LYS A 19 -4.03 9.09 13.84
CA LYS A 19 -4.15 7.62 13.88
C LYS A 19 -4.21 7.02 12.48
N VAL A 20 -5.02 7.60 11.58
CA VAL A 20 -5.13 7.16 10.18
C VAL A 20 -3.77 7.26 9.48
N HIS A 21 -3.05 8.37 9.67
CA HIS A 21 -1.71 8.57 9.11
C HIS A 21 -0.68 7.57 9.67
N ASP A 22 -0.56 7.48 11.00
CA ASP A 22 0.50 6.71 11.65
C ASP A 22 0.29 5.20 11.52
N GLN A 23 -0.97 4.74 11.54
CA GLN A 23 -1.31 3.30 11.54
C GLN A 23 -1.77 2.79 10.17
N HIS A 24 -1.93 3.68 9.18
CA HIS A 24 -2.50 3.34 7.87
C HIS A 24 -3.86 2.61 7.98
N GLN A 25 -4.65 2.96 9.00
CA GLN A 25 -5.96 2.36 9.25
C GLN A 25 -7.08 3.29 8.81
N GLU A 26 -7.99 2.78 7.97
CA GLU A 26 -9.17 3.51 7.53
C GLU A 26 -10.23 3.62 8.64
N VAL A 27 -10.87 4.78 8.72
CA VAL A 27 -11.95 5.08 9.69
C VAL A 27 -13.21 5.54 8.97
N ILE A 28 -14.35 4.94 9.30
CA ILE A 28 -15.67 5.37 8.83
C ILE A 28 -16.34 6.28 9.87
N ILE A 29 -16.71 7.48 9.43
CA ILE A 29 -17.50 8.41 10.22
C ILE A 29 -18.97 8.11 9.98
N THR A 30 -19.69 7.83 11.07
CA THR A 30 -21.12 7.50 11.05
C THR A 30 -21.95 8.55 11.77
N LYS A 31 -23.24 8.65 11.41
CA LYS A 31 -24.23 9.43 12.15
C LYS A 31 -25.49 8.59 12.28
N ARG A 32 -25.89 8.25 13.51
CA ARG A 32 -27.04 7.36 13.79
C ARG A 32 -26.94 6.01 13.04
N ASN A 33 -25.77 5.39 13.09
CA ASN A 33 -25.44 4.12 12.42
C ASN A 33 -25.47 4.16 10.88
N VAL A 34 -25.60 5.35 10.27
CA VAL A 34 -25.48 5.53 8.83
C VAL A 34 -24.08 6.05 8.52
N PRO A 35 -23.32 5.42 7.59
CA PRO A 35 -22.01 5.92 7.16
C PRO A 35 -22.15 7.22 6.37
N TYR A 36 -21.32 8.23 6.69
CA TYR A 36 -21.37 9.56 6.07
C TYR A 36 -20.08 9.91 5.34
N ALA A 37 -18.93 9.52 5.90
CA ALA A 37 -17.63 9.81 5.33
C ALA A 37 -16.63 8.73 5.73
N ARG A 38 -15.52 8.67 5.00
CA ARG A 38 -14.39 7.81 5.29
C ARG A 38 -13.12 8.63 5.24
N VAL A 39 -12.25 8.41 6.21
CA VAL A 39 -10.90 8.98 6.27
C VAL A 39 -9.93 7.86 5.96
N VAL A 40 -9.08 8.09 4.96
CA VAL A 40 -8.07 7.16 4.47
C VAL A 40 -6.70 7.83 4.55
N PRO A 41 -5.62 7.07 4.77
CA PRO A 41 -4.27 7.64 4.68
C PRO A 41 -4.02 8.16 3.26
N ILE A 42 -3.20 9.21 3.16
CA ILE A 42 -2.68 9.64 1.86
C ILE A 42 -1.53 8.69 1.54
N GLU A 43 -1.69 7.91 0.47
CA GLU A 43 -0.59 7.11 -0.07
C GLU A 43 0.38 8.05 -0.80
N GLU A 44 1.66 8.01 -0.45
CA GLU A 44 2.70 8.54 -1.32
C GLU A 44 2.66 7.73 -2.62
N GLU A 45 2.72 8.39 -3.78
CA GLU A 45 2.74 7.69 -5.06
C GLU A 45 3.78 6.57 -4.98
N PRO A 46 3.37 5.30 -5.14
CA PRO A 46 4.32 4.20 -5.09
C PRO A 46 5.33 4.47 -6.20
N TYR A 47 6.62 4.40 -5.85
CA TYR A 47 7.65 4.27 -6.88
C TYR A 47 7.18 3.19 -7.85
N GLU A 48 7.12 3.52 -9.14
CA GLU A 48 6.78 2.54 -10.17
C GLU A 48 7.80 1.40 -10.07
N ILE A 49 7.42 0.30 -9.41
CA ILE A 49 8.27 -0.88 -9.27
C ILE A 49 8.59 -1.48 -10.64
N TYR A 50 7.71 -1.24 -11.62
CA TYR A 50 7.94 -1.55 -13.01
C TYR A 50 8.95 -0.56 -13.58
N GLY A 51 10.10 -1.06 -14.02
CA GLY A 51 11.12 -0.23 -14.65
C GLY A 51 12.03 0.54 -13.68
N CYS A 52 11.90 0.35 -12.36
CA CYS A 52 12.76 1.03 -11.37
C CYS A 52 14.27 0.73 -11.53
N MET A 53 14.62 -0.36 -12.21
CA MET A 53 15.98 -0.78 -12.55
C MET A 53 16.24 -0.78 -14.07
N GLU A 54 15.37 -0.14 -14.86
CA GLU A 54 15.59 -0.02 -16.29
C GLU A 54 16.91 0.72 -16.56
N GLY A 55 17.76 0.12 -17.40
CA GLY A 55 19.07 0.69 -17.73
C GLY A 55 20.16 0.54 -16.67
N THR A 56 19.90 -0.04 -15.49
CA THR A 56 20.95 -0.27 -14.48
C THR A 56 21.70 -1.59 -14.66
N GLY A 57 21.16 -2.53 -15.44
CA GLY A 57 21.79 -3.83 -15.73
C GLY A 57 22.78 -3.76 -16.88
N THR A 58 23.90 -4.48 -16.78
CA THR A 58 24.86 -4.69 -17.89
C THR A 58 24.96 -6.18 -18.21
N ILE A 59 24.82 -6.54 -19.49
CA ILE A 59 25.03 -7.91 -19.96
C ILE A 59 26.55 -8.14 -20.09
N LEU A 60 27.09 -9.02 -19.24
CA LEU A 60 28.53 -9.32 -19.19
C LEU A 60 28.94 -10.56 -20.00
N GLY A 61 27.97 -11.27 -20.59
CA GLY A 61 28.22 -12.52 -21.32
C GLY A 61 27.00 -12.97 -22.11
N ASP A 62 27.04 -14.20 -22.62
CA ASP A 62 25.91 -14.78 -23.33
C ASP A 62 24.80 -15.16 -22.33
N VAL A 63 23.62 -14.59 -22.53
CA VAL A 63 22.41 -14.81 -21.71
C VAL A 63 21.34 -15.62 -22.45
N ILE A 64 21.60 -15.99 -23.71
CA ILE A 64 20.65 -16.69 -24.57
C ILE A 64 20.99 -18.17 -24.65
N SER A 65 22.28 -18.51 -24.72
CA SER A 65 22.70 -19.90 -24.87
C SER A 65 22.33 -20.76 -23.65
N PRO A 66 21.94 -22.03 -23.87
CA PRO A 66 21.65 -22.95 -22.78
C PRO A 66 22.91 -23.27 -21.97
N ILE A 67 22.73 -23.40 -20.67
CA ILE A 67 23.76 -23.93 -19.76
C ILE A 67 23.59 -25.45 -19.62
N GLU A 68 24.69 -26.17 -19.40
CA GLU A 68 24.68 -27.63 -19.17
C GLU A 68 24.21 -28.01 -17.75
N GLU A 69 23.20 -27.30 -17.24
CA GLU A 69 22.63 -27.54 -15.92
C GLU A 69 21.27 -28.25 -16.06
N LYS A 70 21.05 -29.28 -15.25
CA LYS A 70 19.74 -29.96 -15.19
C LYS A 70 18.77 -29.08 -14.42
N TRP A 71 17.64 -28.76 -15.04
CA TRP A 71 16.56 -28.00 -14.43
C TRP A 71 15.58 -28.93 -13.70
N ASP A 72 15.60 -28.91 -12.37
CA ASP A 72 14.73 -29.74 -11.52
C ASP A 72 13.33 -29.13 -11.29
N ALA A 73 12.61 -28.76 -12.35
CA ALA A 73 11.23 -28.22 -12.22
C ALA A 73 10.11 -29.28 -12.21
N CYS A 74 10.44 -30.55 -12.47
CA CYS A 74 9.48 -31.63 -12.55
C CYS A 74 9.57 -32.62 -11.37
N SER A 75 9.65 -32.09 -10.14
CA SER A 75 9.48 -32.88 -8.90
C SER A 75 8.12 -32.68 -8.27
#